data_AF-A0A9P4LW05-F1
#
_entry.id   AF-A0A9P4LW05-F1
#
_cell.length_a   1.000
_cell.length_b   1.000
_cell.length_c   1.000
_cell.angle_alpha   90.00
_cell.angle_beta   90.00
_cell.angle_gamma   90.00
#
_symmetry.space_group_name_H-M   'P 1'
#
loop_
_entity.id
_entity.type
_entity.pdbx_description
1 polymer ?
#
loop_
_entity_poly.entity_id
_entity_poly.type
_entity_poly.pdbx_seq_one_letter_code
_entity_poly.pdbx_strand_id
1 'polypeptide(L)' 'KRQAAREVIDILQEIATLLNTNLDRQQLSYCVSLVENGVNPEALAVSTLIQQKR' A
#
# COMPACT_ATOMS: atom_id res chain seq x y z
N LYS A 1 0.89 -15.11 -13.98
CA LYS A 1 0.60 -13.66 -13.77
C LYS A 1 -0.10 -13.39 -12.44
N ARG A 2 -1.26 -14.01 -12.14
CA ARG A 2 -1.96 -13.81 -10.83
C ARG A 2 -1.16 -14.26 -9.60
N GLN A 3 -0.38 -15.35 -9.71
CA GLN A 3 0.49 -15.83 -8.63
C GLN A 3 1.53 -14.77 -8.20
N ALA A 4 2.29 -14.26 -9.16
CA ALA A 4 3.32 -13.25 -8.92
C ALA A 4 2.76 -11.95 -8.32
N ALA A 5 1.60 -11.48 -8.78
CA ALA A 5 0.95 -10.31 -8.19
C ALA A 5 0.57 -10.54 -6.71
N ARG A 6 0.18 -11.76 -6.36
CA ARG A 6 -0.17 -12.13 -4.98
C ARG A 6 1.07 -12.15 -4.09
N GLU A 7 2.15 -12.77 -4.55
CA GLU A 7 3.45 -12.78 -3.87
C GLU A 7 3.99 -11.36 -3.64
N VAL A 8 3.90 -10.48 -4.64
CA VAL A 8 4.32 -9.08 -4.49
C VAL A 8 3.54 -8.38 -3.38
N ILE A 9 2.22 -8.52 -3.36
CA ILE A 9 1.39 -7.92 -2.32
C ILE A 9 1.71 -8.50 -0.93
N ASP A 10 1.99 -9.80 -0.84
CA ASP A 10 2.32 -10.44 0.43
C ASP A 10 3.67 -9.95 0.97
N ILE A 11 4.71 -9.83 0.11
CA ILE A 11 6.00 -9.22 0.46
C ILE A 11 5.82 -7.76 0.89
N LEU A 12 5.03 -6.97 0.15
CA LEU A 12 4.78 -5.57 0.51
C LEU A 12 4.03 -5.46 1.84
N GLN A 13 3.15 -6.40 2.17
CA GLN A 13 2.45 -6.41 3.46
C GLN A 13 3.40 -6.68 4.62
N GLU A 14 4.37 -7.58 4.44
CA GLU A 14 5.42 -7.83 5.43
C GLU A 14 6.26 -6.57 5.67
N ILE A 15 6.68 -5.89 4.60
CA ILE A 15 7.40 -4.61 4.69
C ILE A 15 6.55 -3.54 5.41
N ALA A 16 5.29 -3.41 5.03
CA ALA A 16 4.35 -2.46 5.63
C ALA A 16 4.15 -2.70 7.13
N THR A 17 4.20 -3.97 7.56
CA THR A 17 4.09 -4.40 8.95
C THR A 17 5.37 -4.07 9.73
N LEU A 18 6.54 -4.39 9.17
CA LEU A 18 7.84 -4.06 9.78
C LEU A 18 8.01 -2.55 10.00
N LEU A 19 7.50 -1.74 9.07
CA LEU A 19 7.53 -0.28 9.15
C LEU A 19 6.39 0.33 9.97
N ASN A 20 5.51 -0.50 10.56
CA ASN A 20 4.34 -0.06 11.33
C ASN A 20 3.47 0.99 10.61
N THR A 21 3.29 0.82 9.30
CA THR A 21 2.47 1.72 8.47
C THR A 21 0.97 1.60 8.77
N ASN A 22 0.56 0.55 9.48
CA ASN A 22 -0.82 0.16 9.77
C ASN A 22 -1.73 0.08 8.52
N LEU A 23 -1.14 -0.15 7.34
CA LEU A 23 -1.91 -0.40 6.13
C LEU A 23 -2.39 -1.85 6.11
N ASP A 24 -3.69 -2.03 5.94
CA ASP A 24 -4.25 -3.34 5.64
C ASP A 24 -3.97 -3.74 4.19
N ARG A 25 -4.18 -5.02 3.88
CA ARG A 25 -3.88 -5.60 2.56
C ARG A 25 -4.69 -4.96 1.43
N GLN A 26 -5.92 -4.51 1.70
CA GLN A 26 -6.77 -3.87 0.71
C GLN A 26 -6.28 -2.44 0.43
N GLN A 27 -5.94 -1.68 1.47
CA GLN A 27 -5.35 -0.35 1.37
C GLN A 27 -4.03 -0.40 0.59
N LEU A 28 -3.17 -1.38 0.89
CA LEU A 28 -1.90 -1.56 0.19
C LEU A 28 -2.10 -1.90 -1.29
N SER A 29 -3.03 -2.81 -1.61
CA SER A 29 -3.38 -3.13 -3.01
C SER A 29 -3.93 -1.92 -3.76
N TYR A 30 -4.69 -1.06 -3.09
CA TYR A 30 -5.18 0.19 -3.66
C TYR A 30 -4.04 1.17 -3.92
N CYS A 31 -3.11 1.31 -2.98
CA CYS A 31 -1.94 2.16 -3.14
C CYS A 31 -1.07 1.75 -4.32
N VAL A 32 -0.81 0.45 -4.47
CA VAL A 32 -0.07 -0.10 -5.62
C VAL A 32 -0.79 0.26 -6.92
N SER A 33 -2.11 0.04 -6.99
CA SER A 33 -2.91 0.36 -8.18
C SER A 33 -2.84 1.85 -8.53
N LEU A 34 -2.93 2.75 -7.54
CA LEU A 34 -2.86 4.20 -7.77
C LEU A 34 -1.48 4.63 -8.27
N VAL A 35 -0.41 4.10 -7.68
CA VAL A 35 0.97 4.39 -8.09
C VAL A 35 1.24 3.87 -9.51
N GLU A 36 0.76 2.67 -9.85
CA GLU A 36 0.82 2.13 -11.21
C GLU A 36 0.06 2.99 -12.23
N ASN A 37 -1.00 3.68 -11.80
CA ASN A 37 -1.74 4.66 -12.61
C ASN A 37 -1.11 6.07 -12.62
N GLY A 38 0.09 6.24 -12.06
CA GLY A 38 0.85 7.49 -12.10
C GLY A 38 0.52 8.50 -10.99
N VAL A 39 -0.22 8.09 -9.95
CA VAL A 39 -0.44 8.92 -8.78
C VAL A 39 0.86 9.08 -8.00
N ASN A 40 1.18 10.30 -7.58
CA ASN A 40 2.37 10.57 -6.76
C ASN A 40 2.28 9.84 -5.40
N PRO A 41 3.23 8.95 -5.08
CA PRO A 41 3.22 8.19 -3.82
C PRO A 41 3.36 9.07 -2.56
N GLU A 42 4.04 10.22 -2.64
CA GLU A 42 4.16 11.14 -1.50
C GLU A 42 2.80 11.77 -1.15
N ALA A 43 2.05 12.22 -2.16
CA ALA A 43 0.70 12.77 -1.97
C ALA A 43 -0.28 11.70 -1.44
N LEU A 44 -0.08 10.45 -1.86
CA LEU A 44 -0.86 9.31 -1.38
C LEU A 44 -0.57 8.98 0.08
N ALA A 45 0.70 8.99 0.49
CA ALA A 45 1.12 8.73 1.86
C ALA A 45 0.51 9.74 2.86
N VAL A 46 0.46 11.02 2.49
CA VAL A 46 -0.21 12.05 3.31
C VAL A 46 -1.69 11.70 3.50
N SER A 47 -2.37 11.28 2.45
CA SER A 47 -3.80 10.94 2.51
C SER A 47 -4.07 9.70 3.36
N THR A 48 -3.22 8.67 3.28
CA THR A 48 -3.38 7.45 4.07
C THR A 48 -3.05 7.65 5.55
N LEU A 49 -2.04 8.47 5.87
CA LEU A 49 -1.69 8.81 7.25
C LEU A 49 -2.78 9.64 7.95
N ILE A 50 -3.43 10.55 7.22
CA ILE A 50 -4.53 11.37 7.78
C ILE A 50 -5.74 10.50 8.15
N GLN A 51 -6.02 9.44 7.40
CA GLN A 51 -7.17 8.54 7.66
C GLN A 51 -7.00 7.69 8.94
N GLN A 52 -5.76 7.44 9.38
CA GLN A 52 -5.50 6.66 10.61
C GLN A 52 -5.53 7.50 11.90
N LYS A 53 -5.51 8.83 11.80
CA LYS A 53 -5.60 9.74 12.96
C LYS A 53 -7.03 10.15 13.32
N ARG A 54 -8.04 9.57 12.67
CA ARG A 54 -9.46 9.79 12.95
C ARG A 54 -10.05 8.68 13.81
#